data_AF-A0A7V9BC56-F1
#
_entry.id   AF-A0A7V9BC56-F1
#
_cell.length_a   1.000
_cell.length_b   1.000
_cell.length_c   1.000
_cell.angle_alpha   90.00
_cell.angle_beta   90.00
_cell.angle_gamma   90.00
#
_symmetry.space_group_name_H-M   'P 1'
#
loop_
_entity.id
_entity.type
_entity.pdbx_description
1 polymer ?
#
loop_
_entity_poly.entity_id
_entity_poly.type
_entity_poly.pdbx_seq_one_letter_code
_entity_poly.pdbx_strand_id
1 'polypeptide(L)' 'MRAGAIGAVLCALGGLCMIAGLAVDLDSTAAKVLIGLAACLFVPGALLTYVWMRMRIPPL' A
#
# COMPACT_ATOMS: atom_id res chain seq x y z
N MET A 1 13.47 12.12 -5.90
CA MET A 1 13.22 11.76 -4.48
C MET A 1 11.74 11.63 -4.15
N ARG A 2 10.87 12.51 -4.68
CA ARG A 2 9.42 12.52 -4.39
C ARG A 2 8.66 11.22 -4.67
N ALA A 3 8.90 10.53 -5.80
CA ALA A 3 8.14 9.33 -6.16
C ALA A 3 8.31 8.16 -5.18
N GLY A 4 9.53 7.93 -4.68
CA GLY A 4 9.79 6.88 -3.66
C GLY A 4 9.12 7.20 -2.32
N ALA A 5 9.11 8.47 -1.91
CA ALA A 5 8.41 8.89 -0.69
C ALA A 5 6.90 8.72 -0.81
N ILE A 6 6.31 9.06 -1.96
CA ILE A 6 4.87 8.86 -2.23
C ILE A 6 4.54 7.36 -2.21
N GLY A 7 5.35 6.52 -2.85
CA GLY A 7 5.17 5.07 -2.84
C GLY A 7 5.22 4.48 -1.43
N ALA A 8 6.20 4.88 -0.62
CA ALA A 8 6.34 4.43 0.76
C ALA A 8 5.15 4.87 1.64
N VAL A 9 4.66 6.10 1.49
CA VAL A 9 3.49 6.60 2.23
C VAL A 9 2.23 5.84 1.84
N LEU A 10 2.01 5.59 0.55
CA LEU A 10 0.87 4.79 0.06
C LEU A 10 0.89 3.36 0.60
N CYS A 11 2.06 2.71 0.61
CA CYS A 11 2.23 1.39 1.22
C CYS A 11 1.95 1.41 2.73
N ALA A 12 2.45 2.41 3.45
CA ALA A 12 2.22 2.54 4.88
C ALA A 12 0.73 2.73 5.20
N LEU A 13 0.03 3.58 4.44
CA LEU A 13 -1.41 3.78 4.58
C LEU A 13 -2.20 2.51 4.25
N GLY A 14 -1.83 1.79 3.18
CA GLY A 14 -2.45 0.51 2.85
C GLY A 14 -2.26 -0.54 3.94
N GLY A 15 -1.06 -0.63 4.52
CA GLY A 15 -0.78 -1.51 5.66
C GLY A 15 -1.58 -1.15 6.91
N LEU A 16 -1.72 0.15 7.21
CA LEU A 16 -2.55 0.63 8.33
C LEU A 16 -4.03 0.29 8.11
N CYS A 17 -4.56 0.43 6.89
CA CYS A 17 -5.93 -0.01 6.57
C CYS A 17 -6.12 -1.51 6.80
N MET A 18 -5.11 -2.33 6.50
CA MET A 18 -5.18 -3.77 6.73
C MET A 18 -5.15 -4.11 8.24
N ILE A 19 -4.28 -3.45 9.01
CA ILE A 19 -4.21 -3.62 10.48
C ILE A 19 -5.51 -3.15 11.13
N ALA A 20 -6.07 -2.02 10.70
CA ALA A 20 -7.36 -1.55 11.15
C ALA A 20 -8.48 -2.55 10.81
N GLY A 21 -8.43 -3.17 9.62
CA GLY A 21 -9.35 -4.23 9.22
C GLY A 21 -9.28 -5.48 10.11
N LEU A 22 -8.10 -5.84 10.62
CA LEU A 22 -7.93 -6.96 11.57
C LEU A 22 -8.61 -6.72 12.92
N ALA A 23 -8.80 -5.45 13.30
CA ALA A 23 -9.49 -5.08 14.53
C ALA A 23 -11.02 -5.11 14.40
N VAL A 24 -11.56 -5.40 13.22
CA VAL A 24 -12.99 -5.40 12.91
C VAL A 24 -13.42 -6.80 12.47
N ASP A 25 -14.66 -7.19 12.79
CA ASP A 25 -15.26 -8.43 12.28
C ASP A 25 -15.18 -8.51 10.76
N LEU A 26 -14.59 -9.58 10.24
CA LEU A 26 -14.37 -9.80 8.81
C LEU A 26 -15.67 -9.82 8.00
N ASP A 27 -16.77 -10.26 8.61
CA ASP A 27 -18.08 -10.30 7.95
C ASP A 27 -18.75 -8.93 7.83
N SER A 28 -18.25 -7.93 8.55
CA SER A 28 -18.78 -6.57 8.48
C SER A 28 -18.46 -5.90 7.14
N THR A 29 -19.40 -5.09 6.66
CA THR A 29 -19.19 -4.22 5.49
C THR A 29 -17.97 -3.29 5.68
N ALA A 30 -17.67 -2.91 6.93
CA ALA A 30 -16.52 -2.09 7.27
C ALA A 30 -15.19 -2.79 6.97
N ALA A 31 -15.04 -4.07 7.33
CA ALA A 31 -13.84 -4.84 7.03
C ALA A 31 -13.61 -4.97 5.52
N LYS A 32 -14.68 -5.21 4.74
CA LYS A 32 -14.61 -5.29 3.27
C LYS A 32 -14.14 -3.97 2.64
N VAL A 33 -14.65 -2.84 3.12
CA VAL A 33 -14.22 -1.51 2.67
C VAL A 33 -12.76 -1.25 3.04
N LEU A 34 -12.34 -1.58 4.27
CA LEU A 34 -10.96 -1.41 4.72
C LEU A 34 -9.97 -2.27 3.93
N ILE A 35 -10.32 -3.51 3.62
CA ILE A 35 -9.52 -4.40 2.77
C ILE A 35 -9.42 -3.85 1.35
N GLY A 36 -10.53 -3.36 0.79
CA GLY A 36 -10.53 -2.71 -0.53
C GLY A 36 -9.62 -1.49 -0.57
N LEU A 37 -9.73 -0.60 0.43
CA LEU A 37 -8.87 0.57 0.55
C LEU A 37 -7.39 0.19 0.74
N ALA A 38 -7.11 -0.83 1.55
CA ALA A 38 -5.76 -1.35 1.74
C ALA A 38 -5.15 -1.80 0.40
N ALA A 39 -5.89 -2.57 -0.41
CA ALA A 39 -5.43 -3.02 -1.72
C ALA A 39 -5.23 -1.85 -2.70
N CYS A 40 -6.18 -0.91 -2.76
CA CYS A 40 -6.13 0.25 -3.63
C CYS A 40 -4.98 1.22 -3.28
N LEU A 41 -4.53 1.27 -2.03
CA LEU A 41 -3.41 2.11 -1.60
C LEU A 41 -2.08 1.38 -1.73
N PHE A 42 -2.02 0.11 -1.31
CA PHE A 42 -0.79 -0.66 -1.23
C PHE A 42 -0.23 -1.02 -2.61
N VAL A 43 -1.07 -1.51 -3.54
CA VAL A 43 -0.62 -1.95 -4.87
C VAL A 43 0.04 -0.84 -5.69
N PRO A 44 -0.58 0.36 -5.87
CA PRO A 44 0.08 1.45 -6.60
C PRO A 44 1.28 2.01 -5.83
N GLY A 45 1.25 2.03 -4.49
CA GLY A 45 2.41 2.41 -3.66
C GLY A 45 3.61 1.49 -3.90
N ALA A 46 3.38 0.19 -3.96
CA ALA A 46 4.40 -0.82 -4.20
C ALA A 46 5.00 -0.69 -5.61
N LEU A 47 4.15 -0.49 -6.63
CA LEU A 47 4.59 -0.25 -8.00
C LEU A 47 5.45 1.01 -8.13
N LEU A 48 5.02 2.13 -7.54
CA LEU A 48 5.79 3.38 -7.53
C LEU A 48 7.15 3.20 -6.85
N THR A 49 7.18 2.47 -5.74
CA THR A 49 8.41 2.16 -5.00
C THR A 49 9.35 1.29 -5.83
N TYR A 50 8.82 0.23 -6.46
CA TYR A 50 9.58 -0.66 -7.34
C TYR A 50 10.15 0.08 -8.55
N VAL A 51 9.34 0.88 -9.24
CA VAL A 51 9.79 1.68 -10.40
C VAL A 51 10.87 2.67 -9.98
N TRP A 52 10.70 3.34 -8.83
CA TRP A 52 11.71 4.24 -8.29
C TRP A 52 13.03 3.53 -7.97
N MET A 53 12.97 2.32 -7.42
CA MET A 53 14.14 1.48 -7.13
C MET A 53 14.82 1.02 -8.42
N ARG A 54 14.06 0.55 -9.41
CA ARG A 54 14.56 0.14 -10.73
C ARG A 54 15.24 1.25 -11.50
N MET A 55 14.81 2.51 -11.33
CA MET A 55 15.51 3.66 -11.92
C MET A 55 16.85 3.98 -11.26
N ARG A 56 17.15 3.40 -10.09
CA ARG A 56 18.36 3.69 -9.30
C ARG A 56 19.34 2.52 -9.25
N ILE A 57 18.87 1.31 -9.47
CA ILE A 57 19.68 0.10 -9.43
C ILE A 57 19.74 -0.46 -10.85
N PRO A 58 20.93 -0.49 -11.50
CA PRO A 58 21.06 -1.09 -12.81
C PRO A 58 20.68 -2.59 -12.75
N PRO A 59 20.12 -3.16 -13.83
CA PRO A 59 19.91 -4.61 -13.89
C PRO A 59 21.25 -5.33 -13.66
N LEU A 60 21.26 -6.24 -12.67
CA LEU A 60 22.33 -7.22 -12.48
C LEU A 60 22.34 -8.20 -13.66
#